data_AF-A0A966QFH1-F1
#
_entry.id   AF-A0A966QFH1-F1
#
_cell.length_a   1.000
_cell.length_b   1.000
_cell.length_c   1.000
_cell.angle_alpha   90.00
_cell.angle_beta   90.00
_cell.angle_gamma   90.00
#
_symmetry.space_group_name_H-M   'P 1'
#
loop_
_entity.id
_entity.type
_entity.pdbx_description
1 polymer ?
#
loop_
_entity_poly.entity_id
_entity_poly.type
_entity_poly.pdbx_seq_one_letter_code
_entity_poly.pdbx_strand_id
1 'polypeptide(L)'
;MLTLIAGSLLAAPLAARSEVLYKLNTQCSLDGGKAQACQVEASNTGNATLYRHTIGPVTETIRISDKPVRMERWEAQGKRWQSLTSAEARFSSNTVCFNGRALCVVNPNYLNSVRQDRSEALAGRDLVEVFFGTDGRINLSCYDDGCKRVAP
;
A
#
# COMPACT_ATOMS: atom_id res chain seq x y z
N MET A 1 20.72 53.14 25.61
CA MET A 1 19.40 52.75 25.07
C MET A 1 19.68 51.92 23.81
N LEU A 2 19.72 50.60 23.94
CA LEU A 2 20.12 49.68 22.86
C LEU A 2 18.86 48.90 22.43
N THR A 3 18.34 49.23 21.26
CA THR A 3 17.13 48.61 20.70
C THR A 3 17.53 47.35 19.94
N LEU A 4 17.29 46.17 20.52
CA LEU A 4 17.45 44.89 19.84
C LEU A 4 16.25 44.64 18.92
N ILE A 5 16.48 44.65 17.61
CA ILE A 5 15.51 44.26 16.59
C ILE A 5 15.54 42.73 16.51
N ALA A 6 14.52 42.08 17.08
CA ALA A 6 14.32 40.64 16.96
C ALA A 6 13.74 40.30 15.57
N GLY A 7 14.60 39.85 14.66
CA GLY A 7 14.19 39.31 13.37
C GLY A 7 13.49 37.96 13.54
N SER A 8 12.18 37.93 13.29
CA SER A 8 11.39 36.71 13.28
C SER A 8 11.72 35.90 12.02
N LEU A 9 12.45 34.78 12.19
CA LEU A 9 12.63 33.78 11.15
C LEU A 9 11.28 33.07 10.93
N LEU A 10 10.57 33.47 9.88
CA LEU A 10 9.45 32.72 9.32
C LEU A 10 9.99 31.39 8.79
N ALA A 11 9.83 30.33 9.59
CA ALA A 11 10.04 28.96 9.12
C ALA A 11 9.01 28.66 8.02
N ALA A 12 9.43 28.72 6.76
CA ALA A 12 8.61 28.23 5.66
C ALA A 12 8.33 26.73 5.90
N PRO A 13 7.07 26.28 5.78
CA PRO A 13 6.76 24.86 5.91
C PRO A 13 7.51 24.12 4.80
N LEU A 14 8.45 23.25 5.16
CA LEU A 14 9.04 22.31 4.22
C LEU A 14 7.89 21.48 3.63
N ALA A 15 7.57 21.71 2.35
CA ALA A 15 6.73 20.80 1.61
C ALA A 15 7.38 19.41 1.68
N ALA A 16 6.72 18.45 2.31
CA ALA A 16 7.17 17.07 2.37
C ALA A 16 7.42 16.59 0.93
N ARG A 17 8.68 16.36 0.57
CA ARG A 17 9.05 15.88 -0.76
C ARG A 17 8.65 14.42 -0.86
N SER A 18 7.74 14.11 -1.78
CA SER A 18 7.40 12.74 -2.14
C SER A 18 8.58 12.12 -2.88
N GLU A 19 9.15 11.03 -2.37
CA GLU A 19 10.22 10.26 -3.01
C GLU A 19 9.63 9.03 -3.68
N VAL A 20 9.91 8.81 -4.98
CA VAL A 20 9.50 7.56 -5.66
C VAL A 20 10.40 6.42 -5.21
N LEU A 21 9.82 5.40 -4.60
CA LEU A 21 10.51 4.20 -4.14
C LEU A 21 10.73 3.20 -5.27
N TYR A 22 9.68 2.94 -6.06
CA TYR A 22 9.75 2.07 -7.23
C TYR A 22 8.58 2.28 -8.18
N LYS A 23 8.72 1.74 -9.40
CA LYS A 23 7.65 1.56 -10.37
C LYS A 23 7.56 0.11 -10.80
N LEU A 24 6.34 -0.40 -10.92
CA LEU A 24 6.05 -1.76 -11.35
C LEU A 24 5.04 -1.73 -12.50
N ASN A 25 5.44 -2.22 -13.67
CA ASN A 25 4.51 -2.49 -14.76
C ASN A 25 3.94 -3.90 -14.56
N THR A 26 2.62 -4.00 -14.44
CA THR A 26 1.94 -5.26 -14.16
C THR A 26 0.50 -5.25 -14.69
N GLN A 27 -0.36 -6.15 -14.20
CA GLN A 27 -1.79 -6.11 -14.44
C GLN A 27 -2.56 -5.76 -13.17
N CYS A 28 -3.61 -4.97 -13.32
CA CYS A 28 -4.52 -4.59 -12.25
C CYS A 28 -5.96 -4.85 -12.68
N SER A 29 -6.86 -5.10 -11.73
CA SER A 29 -8.29 -5.12 -11.98
C SER A 29 -9.04 -4.24 -10.98
N LEU A 30 -10.17 -3.72 -11.42
CA LEU A 30 -11.09 -2.93 -10.63
C LEU A 30 -12.41 -3.67 -10.50
N ASP A 31 -13.00 -3.64 -9.31
CA ASP A 31 -14.32 -4.16 -8.99
C ASP A 31 -14.57 -5.59 -9.52
N GLY A 32 -13.56 -6.45 -9.40
CA GLY A 32 -13.61 -7.85 -9.85
C GLY A 32 -13.63 -8.05 -11.37
N GLY A 33 -13.46 -6.98 -12.16
CA GLY A 33 -13.39 -7.02 -13.62
C GLY A 33 -12.13 -7.69 -14.16
N LYS A 34 -12.00 -7.70 -15.50
CA LYS A 34 -10.84 -8.29 -16.18
C LYS A 34 -9.57 -7.50 -15.84
N ALA A 35 -8.47 -8.22 -15.64
CA ALA A 35 -7.16 -7.63 -15.44
C ALA A 35 -6.70 -6.88 -16.71
N GLN A 36 -6.15 -5.69 -16.52
CA GLN A 36 -5.67 -4.78 -17.56
C GLN A 36 -4.25 -4.35 -17.23
N ALA A 37 -3.47 -3.99 -18.25
CA ALA A 37 -2.14 -3.44 -18.04
C ALA A 37 -2.21 -2.20 -17.13
N CYS A 38 -1.33 -2.15 -16.14
CA CYS A 38 -1.25 -1.04 -15.20
C CYS A 38 0.20 -0.74 -14.82
N GLN A 39 0.44 0.50 -14.42
CA GLN A 39 1.67 0.91 -13.75
C GLN A 39 1.36 1.25 -12.29
N VAL A 40 2.11 0.64 -11.37
CA VAL A 40 2.08 0.97 -9.95
C VAL A 40 3.31 1.78 -9.61
N GLU A 41 3.12 2.99 -9.12
CA GLU A 41 4.18 3.83 -8.55
C GLU A 41 4.01 3.85 -7.04
N ALA A 42 5.04 3.43 -6.31
CA ALA A 42 5.10 3.57 -4.86
C ALA A 42 5.95 4.80 -4.52
N SER A 43 5.43 5.70 -3.70
CA SER A 43 6.18 6.86 -3.22
C SER A 43 6.05 7.04 -1.71
N ASN A 44 7.15 7.44 -1.07
CA ASN A 44 7.19 7.80 0.34
C ASN A 44 6.83 9.28 0.50
N THR A 45 5.87 9.58 1.36
CA THR A 45 5.46 10.96 1.70
C THR A 45 5.83 11.36 3.13
N GLY A 46 6.77 10.64 3.76
CA GLY A 46 7.27 10.87 5.10
C GLY A 46 6.54 10.04 6.16
N ASN A 47 5.22 10.11 6.21
CA ASN A 47 4.37 9.39 7.17
C ASN A 47 3.46 8.32 6.53
N ALA A 48 3.64 8.08 5.24
CA ALA A 48 2.86 7.10 4.49
C ALA A 48 3.60 6.72 3.21
N THR A 49 3.23 5.54 2.70
CA THR A 49 3.51 5.16 1.32
C THR A 49 2.25 5.33 0.48
N LEU A 50 2.36 6.03 -0.64
CA LEU A 50 1.32 6.12 -1.65
C LEU A 50 1.60 5.14 -2.77
N TYR A 51 0.59 4.35 -3.13
CA TYR A 51 0.60 3.43 -4.26
C TYR A 51 -0.38 3.94 -5.30
N ARG A 52 0.15 4.56 -6.35
CA ARG A 52 -0.63 5.07 -7.47
C ARG A 52 -0.67 4.04 -8.59
N HIS A 53 -1.86 3.56 -8.89
CA HIS A 53 -2.13 2.57 -9.92
C HIS A 53 -2.76 3.27 -11.12
N THR A 54 -2.01 3.39 -12.20
CA THR A 54 -2.51 3.93 -13.47
C THR A 54 -3.01 2.77 -14.33
N ILE A 55 -4.31 2.74 -14.60
CA ILE A 55 -5.02 1.66 -15.31
C ILE A 55 -5.75 2.31 -16.50
N GLY A 56 -5.10 2.37 -17.66
CA GLY A 56 -5.59 3.17 -18.79
C GLY A 56 -5.79 4.64 -18.37
N PRO A 57 -6.99 5.23 -18.50
CA PRO A 57 -7.27 6.60 -18.08
C PRO A 57 -7.57 6.75 -16.57
N VAL A 58 -7.73 5.64 -15.85
CA VAL A 58 -8.10 5.65 -14.42
C VAL A 58 -6.86 5.66 -13.55
N THR A 59 -6.87 6.44 -12.48
CA THR A 59 -5.84 6.41 -11.45
C THR A 59 -6.46 6.07 -10.10
N GLU A 60 -6.06 4.93 -9.54
CA GLU A 60 -6.40 4.54 -8.17
C GLU A 60 -5.22 4.79 -7.25
N THR A 61 -5.47 5.44 -6.11
CA THR A 61 -4.40 5.70 -5.14
C THR A 61 -4.73 5.06 -3.81
N ILE A 62 -3.87 4.16 -3.36
CA ILE A 62 -3.89 3.62 -2.01
C ILE A 62 -2.86 4.35 -1.17
N ARG A 63 -3.24 4.75 0.04
CA ARG A 63 -2.35 5.30 1.06
C ARG A 63 -2.24 4.33 2.20
N ILE A 64 -1.00 4.11 2.65
CA ILE A 64 -0.69 3.26 3.80
C ILE A 64 0.16 4.06 4.76
N SER A 65 -0.45 4.51 5.87
CA SER A 65 0.27 5.22 6.95
C SER A 65 0.94 4.23 7.89
N ASP A 66 1.95 4.67 8.64
CA ASP A 66 2.73 3.83 9.56
C ASP A 66 2.34 4.02 11.05
N LYS A 67 1.74 5.16 11.43
CA LYS A 67 1.47 5.51 12.84
C LYS A 67 0.15 6.28 13.06
N PRO A 68 -1.00 5.60 13.30
CA PRO A 68 -1.17 4.14 13.25
C PRO A 68 -1.20 3.63 11.81
N VAL A 69 -1.00 2.32 11.66
CA VAL A 69 -1.18 1.66 10.36
C VAL A 69 -2.62 1.79 9.91
N ARG A 70 -2.84 2.44 8.76
CA ARG A 70 -4.16 2.58 8.12
C ARG A 70 -4.02 2.44 6.63
N MET A 71 -4.98 1.76 6.01
CA MET A 71 -5.12 1.69 4.57
C MET A 71 -6.28 2.58 4.14
N GLU A 72 -6.06 3.39 3.12
CA GLU A 72 -7.09 4.26 2.59
C GLU A 72 -7.02 4.31 1.07
N ARG A 73 -8.16 4.48 0.41
CA ARG A 73 -8.26 4.74 -1.03
C ARG A 73 -8.65 6.20 -1.25
N TRP A 74 -8.02 6.86 -2.22
CA TRP A 74 -8.43 8.19 -2.63
C TRP A 74 -9.75 8.11 -3.40
N GLU A 75 -10.75 8.85 -2.95
CA GLU A 75 -12.02 9.00 -3.63
C GLU A 75 -12.04 10.37 -4.32
N ALA A 76 -12.06 10.35 -5.66
CA ALA A 76 -11.75 11.53 -6.47
C ALA A 76 -12.88 12.57 -6.52
N GLN A 77 -14.16 12.16 -6.45
CA GLN A 77 -15.30 13.07 -6.54
C GLN A 77 -15.44 13.90 -5.25
N GLY A 78 -15.38 13.23 -4.09
CA GLY A 78 -15.41 13.86 -2.77
C GLY A 78 -14.06 14.35 -2.26
N LYS A 79 -12.98 14.14 -3.03
CA LYS A 79 -11.60 14.58 -2.73
C LYS A 79 -11.17 14.22 -1.31
N ARG A 80 -11.40 12.97 -0.93
CA ARG A 80 -11.16 12.49 0.43
C ARG A 80 -10.57 11.09 0.43
N TRP A 81 -9.91 10.76 1.53
CA TRP A 81 -9.45 9.41 1.80
C TRP A 81 -10.59 8.60 2.41
N GLN A 82 -10.82 7.40 1.87
CA GLN A 82 -11.77 6.43 2.39
C GLN A 82 -11.00 5.27 3.02
N SER A 83 -11.29 4.96 4.28
CA SER A 83 -10.66 3.82 4.95
C SER A 83 -11.01 2.51 4.27
N LEU A 84 -10.01 1.66 4.09
CA LEU A 84 -10.15 0.28 3.62
C LEU A 84 -10.10 -0.65 4.83
N THR A 85 -10.92 -1.68 4.83
CA THR A 85 -11.05 -2.60 5.97
C THR A 85 -10.20 -3.86 5.82
N SER A 86 -9.77 -4.21 4.60
CA SER A 86 -8.98 -5.41 4.36
C SER A 86 -8.04 -5.27 3.17
N ALA A 87 -6.99 -6.09 3.19
CA ALA A 87 -6.19 -6.44 2.02
C ALA A 87 -5.87 -7.93 2.09
N GLU A 88 -5.77 -8.59 0.94
CA GLU A 88 -5.65 -10.05 0.85
C GLU A 88 -4.70 -10.43 -0.27
N ALA A 89 -3.89 -11.48 -0.06
CA ALA A 89 -3.04 -12.06 -1.08
C ALA A 89 -3.61 -13.41 -1.51
N ARG A 90 -3.87 -13.56 -2.81
CA ARG A 90 -4.26 -14.82 -3.46
C ARG A 90 -3.12 -15.34 -4.31
N PHE A 91 -2.61 -16.50 -3.97
CA PHE A 91 -1.42 -17.04 -4.61
C PHE A 91 -1.70 -17.77 -5.93
N SER A 92 -2.85 -18.42 -6.11
CA SER A 92 -3.24 -19.06 -7.38
C SER A 92 -3.26 -18.07 -8.55
N SER A 93 -3.67 -16.83 -8.30
CA SER A 93 -3.70 -15.73 -9.28
C SER A 93 -2.54 -14.75 -9.14
N ASN A 94 -1.65 -14.93 -8.17
CA ASN A 94 -0.60 -13.98 -7.82
C ASN A 94 -1.13 -12.55 -7.63
N THR A 95 -2.26 -12.38 -6.95
CA THR A 95 -2.89 -11.07 -6.75
C THR A 95 -2.87 -10.61 -5.30
N VAL A 96 -2.56 -9.34 -5.08
CA VAL A 96 -2.91 -8.62 -3.84
C VAL A 96 -4.14 -7.77 -4.13
N CYS A 97 -5.20 -7.92 -3.33
CA CYS A 97 -6.43 -7.17 -3.49
C CYS A 97 -6.77 -6.35 -2.24
N PHE A 98 -7.37 -5.19 -2.44
CA PHE A 98 -7.83 -4.29 -1.40
C PHE A 98 -9.36 -4.30 -1.32
N ASN A 99 -9.87 -4.35 -0.09
CA ASN A 99 -11.29 -4.33 0.24
C ASN A 99 -12.11 -5.33 -0.60
N GLY A 100 -11.72 -6.61 -0.50
CA GLY A 100 -12.23 -7.67 -1.37
C GLY A 100 -11.58 -7.60 -2.75
N ARG A 101 -12.34 -7.25 -3.79
CA ARG A 101 -11.86 -7.18 -5.19
C ARG A 101 -12.00 -5.78 -5.81
N ALA A 102 -12.14 -4.75 -4.97
CA ALA A 102 -12.33 -3.38 -5.43
C ALA A 102 -11.12 -2.86 -6.22
N LEU A 103 -9.91 -3.22 -5.79
CA LEU A 103 -8.67 -3.03 -6.54
C LEU A 103 -7.79 -4.25 -6.32
N CYS A 104 -7.34 -4.90 -7.39
CA CYS A 104 -6.37 -5.99 -7.33
C CYS A 104 -5.14 -5.67 -8.18
N VAL A 105 -3.98 -6.11 -7.73
CA VAL A 105 -2.69 -5.98 -8.41
C VAL A 105 -2.05 -7.34 -8.53
N VAL A 106 -1.65 -7.73 -9.74
CA VAL A 106 -0.88 -8.93 -9.99
C VAL A 106 0.58 -8.65 -9.61
N ASN A 107 1.18 -9.45 -8.74
CA ASN A 107 2.59 -9.33 -8.36
C ASN A 107 3.22 -10.70 -8.08
N PRO A 108 3.52 -11.48 -9.15
CA PRO A 108 4.06 -12.82 -9.00
C PRO A 108 5.43 -12.83 -8.35
N ASN A 109 6.30 -11.86 -8.67
CA ASN A 109 7.65 -11.83 -8.09
C ASN A 109 7.59 -11.71 -6.56
N TYR A 110 6.77 -10.79 -6.05
CA TYR A 110 6.58 -10.64 -4.61
C TYR A 110 5.93 -11.88 -3.98
N LEU A 111 4.83 -12.39 -4.56
CA LEU A 111 4.10 -13.49 -3.92
C LEU A 111 4.84 -14.84 -4.02
N ASN A 112 5.62 -15.05 -5.08
CA ASN A 112 6.50 -16.20 -5.18
C ASN A 112 7.65 -16.12 -4.17
N SER A 113 8.27 -14.94 -3.99
CA SER A 113 9.32 -14.78 -2.96
C SER A 113 8.77 -15.02 -1.57
N VAL A 114 7.57 -14.51 -1.26
CA VAL A 114 6.93 -14.76 0.04
C VAL A 114 6.60 -16.24 0.25
N ARG A 115 6.12 -16.94 -0.78
CA ARG A 115 5.92 -18.39 -0.72
C ARG A 115 7.21 -19.16 -0.45
N GLN A 116 8.32 -18.71 -1.03
CA GLN A 116 9.62 -19.33 -0.82
C GLN A 116 10.13 -19.09 0.61
N ASP A 117 10.03 -17.85 1.09
CA ASP A 117 10.52 -17.45 2.42
C ASP A 117 9.69 -18.03 3.57
N ARG A 118 8.39 -18.29 3.33
CA ARG A 118 7.42 -18.74 4.35
C ARG A 118 6.71 -20.04 3.93
N SER A 119 7.44 -20.95 3.30
CA SER A 119 6.90 -22.16 2.66
C SER A 119 6.07 -23.04 3.58
N GLU A 120 6.54 -23.29 4.82
CA GLU A 120 5.80 -24.09 5.80
C GLU A 120 4.51 -23.40 6.27
N ALA A 121 4.59 -22.13 6.63
CA ALA A 121 3.43 -21.36 7.10
C ALA A 121 2.33 -21.20 6.03
N LEU A 122 2.74 -21.17 4.75
CA LEU A 122 1.86 -20.97 3.60
C LEU A 122 1.50 -22.28 2.88
N ALA A 123 1.95 -23.43 3.37
CA ALA A 123 1.70 -24.72 2.73
C ALA A 123 0.20 -25.01 2.57
N GLY A 124 -0.23 -25.30 1.34
CA GLY A 124 -1.63 -25.57 1.02
C GLY A 124 -2.56 -24.35 1.04
N ARG A 125 -2.04 -23.14 1.30
CA ARG A 125 -2.86 -21.92 1.39
C ARG A 125 -2.91 -21.18 0.06
N ASP A 126 -4.12 -20.85 -0.35
CA ASP A 126 -4.36 -20.02 -1.53
C ASP A 126 -4.59 -18.55 -1.17
N LEU A 127 -5.31 -18.27 -0.10
CA LEU A 127 -5.71 -16.92 0.32
C LEU A 127 -5.21 -16.63 1.73
N VAL A 128 -4.55 -15.49 1.92
CA VAL A 128 -4.07 -15.01 3.21
C VAL A 128 -4.33 -13.51 3.36
N GLU A 129 -4.43 -13.05 4.60
CA GLU A 129 -4.60 -11.63 4.92
C GLU A 129 -3.28 -10.87 4.75
N VAL A 130 -3.37 -9.63 4.28
CA VAL A 130 -2.26 -8.69 4.15
C VAL A 130 -2.39 -7.65 5.26
N PHE A 131 -1.42 -7.65 6.17
CA PHE A 131 -1.16 -6.55 7.08
C PHE A 131 -0.03 -5.67 6.54
N PHE A 132 0.08 -4.45 7.05
CA PHE A 132 1.24 -3.60 6.80
C PHE A 132 2.00 -3.41 8.11
N GLY A 133 3.31 -3.65 8.07
CA GLY A 133 4.20 -3.40 9.20
C GLY A 133 4.32 -1.91 9.49
N THR A 134 4.95 -1.59 10.62
CA THR A 134 5.25 -0.20 11.04
C THR A 134 6.23 0.51 10.11
N ASP A 135 6.83 -0.20 9.15
CA ASP A 135 7.67 0.32 8.07
C ASP A 135 6.90 0.48 6.74
N GLY A 136 5.59 0.25 6.75
CA GLY A 136 4.73 0.32 5.58
C GLY A 136 4.91 -0.86 4.61
N ARG A 137 5.68 -1.91 4.97
CA ARG A 137 5.83 -3.11 4.13
C ARG A 137 4.70 -4.09 4.35
N ILE A 138 4.33 -4.81 3.30
CA ILE A 138 3.36 -5.90 3.39
C ILE A 138 3.92 -6.99 4.30
N ASN A 139 3.18 -7.30 5.36
CA ASN A 139 3.35 -8.47 6.20
C ASN A 139 2.13 -9.38 6.03
N LEU A 140 2.33 -10.58 5.52
CA LEU A 140 1.24 -11.53 5.37
C LEU A 140 0.93 -12.22 6.70
N SER A 141 -0.36 -12.35 7.01
CA SER A 141 -0.84 -13.21 8.08
C SER A 141 -1.95 -14.10 7.52
N CYS A 142 -2.14 -15.25 8.14
CA CYS A 142 -3.16 -16.21 7.77
C CYS A 142 -4.44 -15.76 8.48
N TYR A 143 -5.60 -16.16 7.99
CA TYR A 143 -6.86 -15.99 8.73
C TYR A 143 -6.95 -16.87 9.99
N ASP A 144 -5.93 -17.71 10.22
CA ASP A 144 -5.73 -18.56 11.39
C ASP A 144 -4.33 -18.34 11.98
N ASP A 145 -4.01 -19.00 13.08
CA ASP A 145 -2.74 -18.84 13.81
C ASP A 145 -1.50 -19.37 13.06
N GLY A 146 -1.68 -19.95 11.85
CA GLY A 146 -0.62 -20.58 11.07
C GLY A 146 0.41 -19.61 10.49
N CYS A 147 0.05 -18.33 10.32
CA CYS A 147 1.02 -17.27 10.08
C CYS A 147 0.97 -16.33 11.28
N LYS A 148 1.93 -16.48 12.22
CA LYS A 148 2.04 -15.59 13.38
C LYS A 148 1.95 -14.14 12.91
N ARG A 149 0.89 -13.45 13.33
CA ARG A 149 0.80 -11.99 13.19
C ARG A 149 2.00 -11.44 13.96
N VAL A 150 2.97 -10.86 13.25
CA VAL A 150 4.05 -10.15 13.92
C VAL A 150 3.39 -8.94 14.56
N ALA A 151 3.27 -8.97 15.89
CA ALA A 151 2.71 -7.86 16.64
C ALA A 151 3.52 -6.58 16.31
N PRO A 152 2.86 -5.41 16.27
CA PRO A 152 3.54 -4.14 16.08
C PRO A 152 4.63 -3.88 17.10
#